data_AF-A0A645FC27-F1
#
_entry.id   AF-A0A645FC27-F1
#
_cell.length_a   1.000
_cell.length_b   1.000
_cell.length_c   1.000
_cell.angle_alpha   90.00
_cell.angle_beta   90.00
_cell.angle_gamma   90.00
#
_symmetry.space_group_name_H-M   'P 1'
#
loop_
_entity.id
_entity.type
_entity.pdbx_description
1 polymer ?
#
loop_
_entity_poly.entity_id
_entity_poly.type
_entity_poly.pdbx_seq_one_letter_code
_entity_poly.pdbx_strand_id
1 'polypeptide(L)'
;MSYTYIENADAVASSLEGNMPLYGALYSIPLDKIQNISMPCLNIGPWGKDIHKLTERVLKEDLFYKTPRILHYAISLLLQWQRNY
;
A
#
# COMPACT_ATOMS: atom_id res chain seq x y z
N MET A 1 -6.30 3.72 -3.16
CA MET A 1 -5.26 4.17 -2.21
C MET A 1 -5.29 3.26 -1.00
N SER A 2 -4.15 2.74 -0.57
CA SER A 2 -4.00 2.00 0.68
C SER A 2 -3.05 2.81 1.57
N TYR A 3 -3.49 3.17 2.78
CA TYR A 3 -2.68 3.91 3.75
C TYR A 3 -2.15 2.93 4.79
N THR A 4 -0.88 2.53 4.65
CA THR A 4 -0.27 1.51 5.51
C THR A 4 0.89 2.06 6.35
N TYR A 5 1.48 3.17 5.92
CA TYR A 5 2.57 3.83 6.61
C TYR A 5 2.54 5.33 6.32
N ILE A 6 2.64 6.14 7.36
CA ILE A 6 2.82 7.59 7.29
C ILE A 6 3.87 7.98 8.32
N GLU A 7 4.81 8.81 7.88
CA GLU A 7 5.79 9.46 8.73
C GLU A 7 5.60 10.96 8.59
N ASN A 8 5.53 11.68 9.72
CA ASN A 8 5.25 13.11 9.78
C ASN A 8 3.88 13.51 9.19
N ALA A 9 2.83 13.28 9.97
CA ALA A 9 1.44 13.54 9.62
C ALA A 9 1.19 14.99 9.18
N ASP A 10 1.86 15.98 9.78
CA ASP A 10 1.71 17.39 9.43
C ASP A 10 2.23 17.68 8.03
N ALA A 11 3.42 17.16 7.70
CA ALA A 11 3.99 17.30 6.36
C ALA A 11 3.12 16.63 5.29
N VAL A 12 2.55 15.46 5.61
CA VAL A 12 1.61 14.77 4.72
C VAL A 12 0.31 15.57 4.58
N ALA A 13 -0.23 16.13 5.67
CA ALA A 13 -1.44 16.95 5.62
C ALA A 13 -1.27 18.13 4.66
N SER A 14 -0.16 18.87 4.77
CA SER A 14 0.17 19.97 3.86
C SER A 14 0.32 19.52 2.41
N SER A 15 0.80 18.30 2.15
CA SER A 15 0.88 17.77 0.79
C SER A 15 -0.48 17.35 0.22
N LEU A 16 -1.45 16.95 1.05
CA LEU A 16 -2.78 16.58 0.59
C LEU A 16 -3.64 17.82 0.32
N GLU A 17 -3.43 18.90 1.08
CA GLU A 17 -4.05 20.20 0.81
C GLU A 17 -3.75 20.66 -0.62
N GLY A 18 -4.81 20.94 -1.39
CA GLY A 18 -4.72 21.35 -2.79
C GLY A 18 -4.51 20.22 -3.80
N ASN A 19 -4.03 19.04 -3.38
CA ASN A 19 -3.85 17.88 -4.26
C ASN A 19 -4.98 16.84 -4.16
N MET A 20 -5.76 16.88 -3.08
CA MET A 20 -6.91 16.00 -2.86
C MET A 20 -8.20 16.81 -2.88
N PRO A 21 -9.03 16.70 -3.93
CA PRO A 21 -10.29 17.42 -4.01
C PRO A 21 -11.15 17.18 -2.78
N LEU A 22 -11.70 18.27 -2.22
CA LEU A 22 -12.60 18.28 -1.06
C LEU A 22 -11.99 17.78 0.27
N TYR A 23 -10.69 17.49 0.31
CA TYR A 23 -9.98 17.19 1.55
C TYR A 23 -9.97 18.41 2.49
N GLY A 24 -10.31 18.20 3.77
CA GLY A 24 -10.47 19.24 4.77
C GLY A 24 -11.84 19.96 4.73
N ALA A 25 -12.63 19.77 3.66
CA ALA A 25 -13.95 20.38 3.51
C ALA A 25 -15.10 19.36 3.62
N LEU A 26 -15.10 18.33 2.75
CA LEU A 26 -16.14 17.30 2.74
C LEU A 26 -15.71 16.03 3.49
N TYR A 27 -14.41 15.74 3.51
CA TYR A 27 -13.85 14.62 4.25
C TYR A 27 -12.48 14.98 4.81
N SER A 28 -12.07 14.25 5.83
CA SER A 28 -10.73 14.30 6.40
C SER A 28 -10.13 12.90 6.45
N ILE A 29 -8.81 12.84 6.60
CA ILE A 29 -8.05 11.61 6.76
C ILE A 29 -7.39 11.70 8.14
N PRO A 30 -7.54 10.70 9.02
CA PRO A 30 -6.99 10.73 10.37
C PRO A 30 -5.49 10.41 10.35
N LEU A 31 -4.68 11.32 9.81
CA LEU A 31 -3.25 11.13 9.58
C LEU A 31 -2.47 10.90 10.88
N ASP A 32 -2.88 11.56 11.97
CA ASP A 32 -2.36 11.36 13.32
C ASP A 32 -2.52 9.91 13.79
N LYS A 33 -3.71 9.35 13.59
CA LYS A 33 -4.01 7.95 13.95
C LYS A 33 -3.25 6.98 13.07
N ILE A 34 -3.18 7.26 11.77
CA ILE A 34 -2.43 6.42 10.81
C ILE A 34 -0.94 6.40 11.16
N GLN A 35 -0.34 7.55 11.51
CA GLN A 35 1.04 7.63 11.96
C GLN A 35 1.27 6.77 13.21
N ASN A 36 0.36 6.85 14.19
CA ASN A 36 0.48 6.11 15.45
C ASN A 36 0.40 4.58 15.30
N ILE A 37 -0.29 4.09 14.26
CA ILE A 37 -0.42 2.66 13.98
C ILE A 37 0.40 2.21 12.75
N SER A 38 1.28 3.09 12.26
CA SER A 38 2.06 2.81 11.07
C SER A 38 2.95 1.59 11.28
N MET A 39 2.97 0.72 10.28
CA MET A 39 3.78 -0.49 10.29
C MET A 39 4.56 -0.59 8.98
N PRO A 40 5.75 -1.21 8.97
CA PRO A 40 6.44 -1.54 7.73
C PRO A 40 5.49 -2.28 6.79
N CYS A 41 5.37 -1.79 5.56
CA CYS A 41 4.45 -2.35 4.58
C CYS A 41 5.19 -2.69 3.30
N LEU A 42 4.81 -3.82 2.69
CA LEU A 42 5.29 -4.27 1.40
C LEU A 42 4.08 -4.61 0.52
N ASN A 43 3.94 -3.92 -0.61
CA ASN A 43 2.93 -4.22 -1.61
C ASN A 43 3.48 -5.19 -2.65
N ILE A 44 2.86 -6.37 -2.78
CA ILE A 44 3.22 -7.39 -3.76
C ILE A 44 1.99 -7.67 -4.64
N GLY A 45 2.14 -7.52 -5.96
CA GLY A 45 1.07 -7.74 -6.92
C GLY A 45 1.59 -8.28 -8.25
N PRO A 46 0.71 -8.73 -9.15
CA PRO A 46 1.09 -9.17 -10.49
C PRO A 46 1.47 -7.97 -11.37
N TRP A 47 2.27 -8.23 -12.41
CA TRP A 47 2.53 -7.20 -13.42
C TRP A 47 1.24 -6.77 -14.11
N GLY A 48 0.93 -5.47 -14.00
CA GLY A 48 -0.25 -4.83 -14.57
C GLY A 48 0.09 -3.69 -15.52
N LYS A 49 -0.86 -3.33 -16.38
CA LYS A 49 -0.80 -2.13 -17.23
C LYS A 49 -2.15 -1.41 -17.20
N ASP A 50 -2.11 -0.11 -17.45
CA ASP A 50 -3.29 0.75 -17.55
C ASP A 50 -4.16 0.79 -16.28
N ILE A 51 -3.50 0.84 -15.11
CA ILE A 51 -4.16 0.98 -13.80
C ILE A 51 -5.08 2.21 -13.83
N HIS A 52 -6.32 2.04 -13.39
CA HIS A 52 -7.37 3.07 -13.38
C HIS A 52 -7.81 3.56 -14.77
N LYS A 53 -7.59 2.77 -15.84
CA LYS A 53 -8.14 3.02 -17.18
C LYS A 53 -9.07 1.88 -17.61
N LEU A 54 -9.93 2.14 -18.59
CA LEU A 54 -10.84 1.14 -19.17
C LEU A 54 -10.12 -0.11 -19.72
N THR A 55 -8.84 0.03 -20.09
CA THR A 55 -8.00 -1.04 -20.65
C THR A 55 -7.13 -1.72 -19.60
N GLU A 56 -7.41 -1.53 -18.30
CA GLU A 56 -6.69 -2.16 -17.20
C GLU A 56 -6.60 -3.68 -17.39
N ARG A 57 -5.38 -4.23 -17.23
CA ARG A 57 -5.12 -5.66 -17.40
C ARG A 57 -3.89 -6.10 -16.62
N VAL A 58 -3.84 -7.38 -16.29
CA VAL A 58 -2.71 -8.04 -15.62
C VAL A 58 -2.19 -9.22 -16.43
N LEU A 59 -0.92 -9.55 -16.26
CA LEU A 59 -0.31 -10.73 -16.87
C LEU A 59 -0.79 -11.98 -16.15
N LYS A 60 -1.48 -12.88 -16.88
CA LYS A 60 -2.04 -14.12 -16.32
C LYS A 60 -0.99 -15.00 -15.63
N GLU A 61 0.20 -15.13 -16.23
CA GLU A 61 1.28 -15.94 -15.64
C GLU A 61 1.71 -15.40 -14.27
N ASP A 62 1.83 -14.08 -14.15
CA ASP A 62 2.17 -13.44 -12.88
C ASP A 62 1.05 -13.63 -11.86
N LEU A 63 -0.20 -13.38 -12.26
CA LEU A 63 -1.38 -13.52 -11.40
C LEU A 63 -1.54 -14.93 -10.85
N PHE A 64 -1.46 -15.96 -11.70
CA PHE A 64 -1.76 -17.34 -11.30
C PHE A 64 -0.57 -18.06 -10.67
N TYR A 65 0.67 -17.70 -11.01
CA TYR A 65 1.83 -18.51 -10.64
C TYR A 65 2.93 -17.73 -9.93
N LYS A 66 3.43 -16.61 -10.49
CA LYS A 66 4.61 -15.95 -9.92
C LYS A 66 4.27 -15.16 -8.65
N THR A 67 3.25 -14.32 -8.67
CA THR A 67 2.85 -13.51 -7.51
C THR A 67 2.45 -14.37 -6.32
N PRO A 68 1.65 -15.45 -6.46
CA PRO A 68 1.38 -16.35 -5.34
C PRO A 68 2.64 -17.00 -4.74
N ARG A 69 3.62 -17.40 -5.56
CA ARG A 69 4.90 -17.95 -5.06
C ARG A 69 5.72 -16.92 -4.31
N ILE A 70 5.80 -15.69 -4.83
CA ILE A 70 6.53 -14.59 -4.19
C ILE A 70 5.86 -14.23 -2.85
N LEU A 71 4.53 -14.15 -2.81
CA LEU A 71 3.77 -13.92 -1.58
C LEU A 71 4.05 -15.01 -0.54
N HIS A 72 3.99 -16.28 -0.94
CA HIS A 72 4.28 -17.40 -0.04
C HIS A 72 5.71 -17.34 0.51
N TYR A 73 6.69 -17.03 -0.35
CA TYR A 73 8.07 -16.86 0.06
C TYR A 73 8.24 -15.70 1.04
N ALA A 74 7.67 -14.52 0.75
CA ALA A 74 7.76 -13.34 1.61
C ALA A 74 7.16 -13.61 2.99
N ILE A 75 5.96 -14.21 3.05
CA ILE A 75 5.31 -14.59 4.31
C ILE A 75 6.18 -15.58 5.09
N SER A 76 6.68 -16.63 4.42
CA SER A 76 7.51 -17.64 5.07
C SER A 76 8.79 -17.04 5.65
N LEU A 77 9.45 -16.16 4.89
CA LEU A 77 10.65 -15.46 5.32
C LEU A 77 10.38 -14.59 6.56
N LEU A 78 9.31 -13.79 6.54
CA LEU A 78 8.97 -12.89 7.66
C LEU A 78 8.56 -13.65 8.91
N LEU A 79 7.80 -14.74 8.77
CA LEU A 79 7.40 -15.58 9.91
C LEU A 79 8.55 -16.43 10.46
N GLN A 80 9.49 -16.86 9.62
CA GLN A 80 10.71 -17.53 10.10
C GLN A 80 11.65 -16.54 10.79
N TRP A 81 11.79 -15.33 10.26
CA TRP A 81 12.55 -14.27 10.90
C TRP A 81 12.09 -14.04 12.35
N GLN A 82 10.78 -13.98 12.59
CA GLN A 82 10.20 -13.86 13.95
C GLN A 82 10.50 -15.02 14.90
N ARG A 83 10.88 -16.21 14.39
CA ARG A 83 11.19 -17.38 15.25
C ARG A 83 12.66 -17.48 15.66
N ASN A 84 13.53 -16.68 15.05
CA ASN A 84 14.99 -16.71 15.27
C ASN A 84 15.48 -15.57 16.17
N TYR A 85 14.56 -14.81 16.77
CA TYR A 85 14.83 -13.77 17.78
C TYR A 85 14.03 -14.07 19.05
#